data_AF-A0A5J4PVN1-F1
#
_entry.id   AF-A0A5J4PVN1-F1
#
_cell.length_a   1.000
_cell.length_b   1.000
_cell.length_c   1.000
_cell.angle_alpha   90.00
_cell.angle_beta   90.00
_cell.angle_gamma   90.00
#
_symmetry.space_group_name_H-M   'P 1'
#
loop_
_entity.id
_entity.type
_entity.pdbx_description
1 polymer ?
#
loop_
_entity_poly.entity_id
_entity_poly.type
_entity_poly.pdbx_seq_one_letter_code
_entity_poly.pdbx_strand_id
1 'polypeptide(L)'
;FPNTYGMPLIQFVESNETANFPAVNVGVILSGGQAPGGHNVMSGLFDGIKKLNKDSKLYGFILGPGGLINHHYTELTSNIINDTWTFPCGSRSNVN
;
A
#
# COMPACT_ATOMS: atom_id res chain seq x y z
N PHE A 1 -21.39 -14.41 6.17
CA PHE A 1 -20.01 -14.34 6.68
C PHE A 1 -19.99 -14.63 8.18
N PRO A 2 -19.94 -15.90 8.59
CA PRO A 2 -20.08 -16.28 10.00
C PRO A 2 -18.98 -15.72 10.92
N ASN A 3 -17.79 -15.41 10.37
CA ASN A 3 -16.64 -14.94 11.16
C ASN A 3 -16.41 -13.42 11.14
N THR A 4 -17.16 -12.64 10.34
CA THR A 4 -16.94 -11.19 10.18
C THR A 4 -18.22 -10.37 10.27
N TYR A 5 -19.37 -11.00 10.44
CA TYR A 5 -20.64 -10.32 10.62
C TYR A 5 -20.78 -9.80 12.06
N GLY A 6 -21.01 -8.49 12.23
CA GLY A 6 -21.24 -7.85 13.53
C GLY A 6 -19.98 -7.41 14.29
N MET A 7 -18.84 -7.25 13.62
CA MET A 7 -17.65 -6.70 14.27
C MET A 7 -17.88 -5.27 14.77
N PRO A 8 -17.32 -4.90 15.94
CA PRO A 8 -17.49 -3.57 16.52
C PRO A 8 -16.87 -2.49 15.64
N LEU A 9 -17.47 -1.29 15.69
CA LEU A 9 -16.89 -0.10 15.09
C LEU A 9 -15.61 0.29 15.86
N ILE A 10 -14.54 0.55 15.11
CA ILE A 10 -13.27 1.00 15.68
C ILE A 10 -13.20 2.51 15.53
N GLN A 11 -12.89 3.20 16.62
CA GLN A 11 -12.64 4.64 16.64
C GLN A 11 -11.24 4.91 17.18
N PHE A 12 -10.52 5.82 16.51
CA PHE A 12 -9.25 6.31 17.03
C PHE A 12 -9.51 7.28 18.18
N VAL A 13 -8.86 7.02 19.31
CA VAL A 13 -8.80 7.92 20.47
C VAL A 13 -7.35 8.32 20.69
N GLU A 14 -7.16 9.57 21.09
CA GLU A 14 -5.84 10.11 21.37
C GLU A 14 -5.23 9.36 22.57
N SER A 15 -4.03 8.83 22.39
CA SER A 15 -3.30 8.13 23.44
C SER A 15 -1.83 8.52 23.37
N ASN A 16 -1.21 8.67 24.55
CA ASN A 16 0.20 9.01 24.67
C ASN A 16 1.12 7.78 24.66
N GLU A 17 0.57 6.61 24.38
CA GLU A 17 1.34 5.36 24.35
C GLU A 17 1.94 5.14 22.95
N THR A 18 3.26 5.26 22.85
CA THR A 18 3.98 4.82 21.65
C THR A 18 4.06 3.31 21.64
N ALA A 19 3.06 2.67 21.03
CA ALA A 19 3.09 1.25 20.74
C ALA A 19 4.19 0.95 19.72
N ASN A 20 5.24 0.26 20.17
CA ASN A 20 6.35 -0.15 19.32
C ASN A 20 5.96 -1.47 18.65
N PHE A 21 5.57 -1.41 17.39
CA PHE A 21 5.16 -2.59 16.64
C PHE A 21 6.38 -3.27 15.99
N PRO A 22 6.39 -4.61 15.91
CA PRO A 22 7.43 -5.34 15.17
C PRO A 22 7.42 -4.95 13.69
N ALA A 23 8.51 -5.25 12.97
CA ALA A 23 8.61 -4.97 11.55
C ALA A 23 7.46 -5.67 10.81
N VAL A 24 6.64 -4.90 10.11
CA VAL A 24 5.48 -5.42 9.36
C VAL A 24 5.77 -5.43 7.87
N ASN A 25 5.32 -6.49 7.21
CA ASN A 25 5.33 -6.60 5.76
C ASN A 25 3.90 -6.35 5.27
N VAL A 26 3.68 -5.24 4.58
CA VAL A 26 2.36 -4.84 4.11
C VAL A 26 2.30 -4.95 2.59
N GLY A 27 1.29 -5.66 2.09
CA GLY A 27 1.00 -5.75 0.67
C GLY A 27 -0.15 -4.83 0.29
N VAL A 28 0.00 -4.04 -0.77
CA VAL A 28 -1.06 -3.18 -1.30
C VAL A 28 -1.33 -3.53 -2.75
N ILE A 29 -2.62 -3.67 -3.05
CA ILE A 29 -3.13 -3.94 -4.38
C ILE A 29 -4.07 -2.80 -4.73
N LEU A 30 -3.76 -2.06 -5.80
CA LEU A 30 -4.70 -1.14 -6.40
C LEU A 30 -5.57 -1.92 -7.37
N SER A 31 -6.82 -2.19 -6.97
CA SER A 31 -7.82 -2.84 -7.81
C SER A 31 -8.74 -1.80 -8.44
N GLY A 32 -8.81 -1.76 -9.77
CA GLY A 32 -9.73 -0.89 -10.51
C GLY A 32 -9.04 -0.05 -11.58
N GLY A 33 -9.81 0.87 -12.17
CA GLY A 33 -9.30 1.86 -13.12
C GLY A 33 -8.45 2.94 -12.45
N GLN A 34 -7.83 3.79 -13.27
CA GLN A 34 -6.98 4.87 -12.78
C GLN A 34 -7.84 5.90 -12.01
N ALA A 35 -7.52 6.11 -10.73
CA ALA A 35 -8.20 7.08 -9.88
C ALA A 35 -7.21 8.15 -9.39
N PRO A 36 -7.56 9.44 -9.49
CA PRO A 36 -6.74 10.50 -8.91
C PRO A 36 -6.67 10.33 -7.39
N GLY A 37 -5.45 10.31 -6.83
CA GLY A 37 -5.23 10.18 -5.38
C GLY A 37 -4.69 8.82 -4.91
N GLY A 38 -4.61 7.80 -5.76
CA GLY A 38 -4.00 6.51 -5.39
C GLY A 38 -2.56 6.64 -4.88
N HIS A 39 -1.81 7.63 -5.38
CA HIS A 39 -0.45 7.93 -4.93
C HIS A 39 -0.41 8.46 -3.49
N ASN A 40 -1.39 9.27 -3.08
CA ASN A 40 -1.46 9.82 -1.73
C ASN A 40 -1.72 8.72 -0.69
N VAL A 41 -2.49 7.71 -1.06
CA VAL A 41 -2.74 6.54 -0.21
C VAL A 41 -1.45 5.75 -0.02
N MET A 42 -0.68 5.52 -1.09
CA MET A 42 0.59 4.81 -1.02
C MET A 42 1.65 5.56 -0.21
N SER A 43 1.80 6.87 -0.43
CA SER A 43 2.74 7.69 0.32
C SER A 43 2.37 7.73 1.82
N GLY A 44 1.09 7.95 2.13
CA GLY A 44 0.62 7.95 3.52
C GLY A 44 0.82 6.62 4.23
N LEU A 45 0.63 5.50 3.52
CA LEU A 45 0.87 4.18 4.07
C LEU A 45 2.36 3.91 4.30
N PHE A 46 3.22 4.28 3.34
CA PHE A 46 4.66 4.15 3.49
C PHE A 46 5.18 4.98 4.67
N ASP A 47 4.77 6.24 4.77
CA ASP A 47 5.16 7.13 5.87
C ASP A 47 4.64 6.61 7.21
N GLY A 48 3.39 6.14 7.27
CA GLY A 48 2.80 5.56 8.48
C GLY A 48 3.57 4.32 8.95
N ILE A 49 3.85 3.40 8.04
CA ILE A 49 4.58 2.16 8.32
C ILE A 49 6.01 2.46 8.76
N LYS A 50 6.72 3.35 8.06
CA LYS A 50 8.09 3.75 8.41
C LYS A 50 8.16 4.51 9.74
N LYS A 51 7.13 5.29 10.08
CA LYS A 51 6.99 5.98 11.37
C LYS A 51 6.77 4.99 12.52
N LEU A 52 6.03 3.90 12.27
CA LEU A 52 5.84 2.81 13.24
C LEU A 52 7.13 2.01 13.43
N ASN A 53 7.73 1.55 12.34
CA ASN A 53 8.97 0.78 12.38
C ASN A 53 9.74 0.89 11.05
N LYS A 54 11.01 1.34 11.12
CA LYS A 54 11.88 1.59 9.95
C LYS A 54 12.20 0.33 9.14
N ASP A 55 12.19 -0.84 9.78
CA ASP A 55 12.47 -2.13 9.14
C ASP A 55 11.27 -2.69 8.39
N SER A 56 10.10 -2.07 8.54
CA SER A 56 8.90 -2.47 7.83
C SER A 56 9.02 -2.25 6.32
N LYS A 57 8.39 -3.15 5.57
CA LYS A 57 8.44 -3.20 4.11
C LYS A 57 7.05 -3.09 3.52
N LEU A 58 6.96 -2.34 2.43
CA LEU A 58 5.73 -2.15 1.69
C LEU A 58 5.89 -2.77 0.30
N TYR A 59 4.94 -3.62 -0.10
CA TYR A 59 4.95 -4.33 -1.38
C TYR A 59 3.75 -3.90 -2.20
N GLY A 60 4.00 -3.35 -3.39
CA GLY A 60 2.97 -2.99 -4.35
C GLY A 60 2.79 -4.12 -5.38
N PHE A 61 1.59 -4.68 -5.48
CA PHE A 61 1.28 -5.68 -6.51
C PHE A 61 0.88 -4.97 -7.80
N ILE A 62 1.55 -5.34 -8.89
CA ILE A 62 1.31 -4.77 -10.23
C ILE A 62 0.21 -5.59 -10.90
N LEU A 63 -0.72 -4.97 -11.63
CA LEU A 63 -1.82 -5.64 -12.36
C LEU A 63 -2.91 -6.31 -11.49
N GLY A 64 -3.25 -5.74 -10.33
CA GLY A 64 -4.42 -6.15 -9.55
C GLY A 64 -4.35 -7.62 -9.10
N PRO A 65 -5.47 -8.38 -9.12
CA PRO A 65 -5.49 -9.79 -8.71
C PRO A 65 -4.55 -10.68 -9.54
N GLY A 66 -4.26 -10.30 -10.79
CA GLY A 66 -3.30 -11.00 -11.64
C GLY A 66 -1.86 -10.92 -11.12
N GLY A 67 -1.51 -9.81 -10.46
CA GLY A 67 -0.21 -9.65 -9.79
C GLY A 67 -0.02 -10.57 -8.59
N LEU A 68 -1.09 -10.80 -7.84
CA LEU A 68 -1.09 -11.70 -6.68
C LEU A 68 -0.85 -13.16 -7.13
N ILE A 69 -1.43 -13.56 -8.25
CA ILE A 69 -1.31 -14.92 -8.80
C ILE A 69 0.07 -15.15 -9.44
N ASN A 70 0.63 -14.13 -10.09
CA ASN A 70 1.90 -14.24 -10.82
C ASN A 70 3.14 -13.91 -9.97
N HIS A 71 2.99 -13.66 -8.67
CA HIS A 71 4.08 -13.16 -7.80
C HIS A 71 4.76 -11.89 -8.35
N HIS A 72 4.02 -11.08 -9.11
CA HIS A 72 4.50 -9.80 -9.66
C HIS A 72 4.21 -8.68 -8.65
N TYR A 73 5.15 -8.49 -7.73
CA TYR A 73 5.15 -7.40 -6.77
C TYR A 73 6.50 -6.71 -6.73
N THR A 74 6.49 -5.41 -6.45
CA THR A 74 7.70 -4.60 -6.28
C THR A 74 7.71 -4.04 -4.87
N GLU A 75 8.87 -4.12 -4.21
CA GLU A 75 9.07 -3.43 -2.93
C GLU A 75 9.06 -1.92 -3.16
N LEU A 76 8.12 -1.23 -2.51
CA LEU A 76 7.99 0.21 -2.56
C LEU A 76 9.00 0.83 -1.59
N THR A 77 10.09 1.32 -2.14
CA THR A 77 11.11 2.09 -1.42
C THR A 77 10.83 3.59 -1.53
N SER A 78 11.44 4.39 -0.65
CA SER A 78 11.33 5.86 -0.67
C SER A 78 11.69 6.46 -2.04
N ASN A 79 12.66 5.85 -2.73
CA ASN A 79 13.05 6.26 -4.07
C ASN A 79 11.92 6.02 -5.08
N ILE A 80 11.24 4.88 -5.02
CA ILE A 80 10.15 4.55 -5.95
C ILE A 80 8.92 5.44 -5.72
N ILE A 81 8.59 5.73 -4.46
CA ILE A 81 7.44 6.57 -4.10
C ILE A 81 7.66 8.03 -4.51
N ASN A 82 8.89 8.54 -4.35
CA ASN A 82 9.23 9.92 -4.70
C ASN A 82 9.46 10.13 -6.20
N ASP A 83 10.11 9.18 -6.87
CA ASP A 83 10.66 9.39 -8.21
C ASP A 83 9.73 8.87 -9.31
N THR A 84 8.96 7.80 -9.07
CA THR A 84 8.28 7.11 -10.18
C THR A 84 7.10 6.29 -9.72
N TRP A 85 5.95 6.95 -9.55
CA TRP A 85 4.66 6.26 -9.61
C TRP A 85 3.95 6.57 -10.92
N THR A 86 4.50 6.01 -12.00
CA THR A 86 3.71 5.69 -13.20
C THR A 86 3.46 4.20 -13.18
N PHE A 87 2.57 3.75 -12.29
CA PHE A 87 2.00 2.42 -12.46
C PHE A 87 1.21 2.47 -13.77
N PRO A 88 1.53 1.63 -14.77
CA PRO A 88 0.78 1.59 -16.00
C PRO A 88 -0.56 0.92 -15.72
N CYS A 89 -1.48 1.68 -15.11
CA CYS A 89 -2.89 1.47 -15.31
C CYS A 89 -3.19 1.97 -16.73
N GLY A 90 -2.84 1.16 -17.74
CA GLY A 90 -3.47 1.25 -19.06
C GLY A 90 -3.01 2.31 -20.07
N SER A 91 -1.91 3.06 -19.90
CA SER A 91 -1.32 3.80 -21.03
C SER A 91 0.12 4.24 -20.78
N ARG A 92 1.06 3.37 -21.16
CA ARG A 92 2.31 3.83 -21.77
C ARG A 92 2.38 3.17 -23.13
N SER A 93 1.60 3.71 -24.08
CA SER A 93 1.94 3.56 -25.48
C SER A 93 3.36 4.10 -25.63
N ASN A 94 4.25 3.26 -26.17
CA ASN A 94 5.45 3.73 -26.84
C ASN A 94 5.09 4.94 -27.69
N VAL A 95 5.52 6.11 -27.26
CA VAL A 95 5.79 7.23 -28.16
C VAL A 95 7.30 7.26 -28.27
N ASN A 96 7.73 7.11 -29.53
CA ASN A 96 9.10 7.02 -30.02
C ASN A 96 10.08 7.98 -29.35
#